data_AF-A0A241W403-F1
#
_entry.id   AF-A0A241W403-F1
#
_cell.length_a   1.000
_cell.length_b   1.000
_cell.length_c   1.000
_cell.angle_alpha   90.00
_cell.angle_beta   90.00
_cell.angle_gamma   90.00
#
_symmetry.space_group_name_H-M   'P 1'
#
loop_
_entity.id
_entity.type
_entity.pdbx_description
1 polymer ?
#
loop_
_entity_poly.entity_id
_entity_poly.type
_entity_poly.pdbx_seq_one_letter_code
_entity_poly.pdbx_strand_id
1 'polypeptide(L)'
;MSDALKTSNITRMQLYKRSQGMVGALVIGHDKTLEKTAELLALAAQHQVATIYVAGATQEIEQFLKATITRFNFHFAVDYEGALDLIFAEA
;
A
#
# COMPACT_ATOMS: atom_id res chain seq x y z
N MET A 1 -9.57 22.45 5.80
CA MET A 1 -8.59 21.35 5.69
C MET A 1 -8.53 20.97 4.22
N SER A 2 -7.42 21.21 3.53
CA SER A 2 -7.35 21.11 2.07
C SER A 2 -7.50 19.67 1.57
N ASP A 3 -8.51 19.47 0.73
CA ASP A 3 -8.91 18.30 -0.07
C ASP A 3 -7.85 17.76 -1.06
N ALA A 4 -6.56 18.06 -0.89
CA ALA A 4 -5.51 17.58 -1.80
C ALA A 4 -5.14 16.09 -1.60
N LEU A 5 -5.65 15.47 -0.52
CA LEU A 5 -5.42 14.05 -0.21
C LEU A 5 -6.58 13.14 -0.63
N LYS A 6 -7.78 13.66 -0.90
CA LYS A 6 -8.94 12.82 -1.26
C LYS A 6 -8.89 12.27 -2.69
N THR A 7 -8.00 12.81 -3.51
CA THR A 7 -7.68 12.29 -4.84
C THR A 7 -6.16 12.33 -5.01
N SER A 8 -5.47 11.42 -4.34
CA SER A 8 -4.03 11.27 -4.60
C SER A 8 -3.87 10.78 -6.05
N ASN A 9 -3.42 11.65 -6.95
CA ASN A 9 -3.10 11.28 -8.33
C ASN A 9 -1.82 10.42 -8.43
N ILE A 10 -1.16 10.14 -7.31
CA ILE A 10 0.18 9.58 -7.28
C ILE A 10 0.18 8.24 -6.55
N THR A 11 0.66 7.21 -7.24
CA THR A 11 1.00 5.94 -6.61
C THR A 11 2.27 6.11 -5.77
N ARG A 12 2.18 5.87 -4.46
CA ARG A 12 3.30 6.06 -3.52
C ARG A 12 3.31 5.00 -2.41
N MET A 13 4.48 4.74 -1.84
CA MET A 13 4.66 3.88 -0.67
C MET A 13 5.18 4.72 0.50
N GLN A 14 4.57 4.58 1.68
CA GLN A 14 5.12 5.08 2.92
C GLN A 14 5.48 3.91 3.83
N LEU A 15 6.64 3.98 4.49
CA LEU A 15 7.09 2.91 5.38
C LEU A 15 6.87 3.31 6.84
N TYR A 16 6.34 2.38 7.63
CA TYR A 16 6.05 2.57 9.04
C TYR A 16 6.78 1.53 9.87
N LYS A 17 7.38 1.97 10.98
CA LYS A 17 7.99 1.09 11.96
C LYS A 17 6.94 0.69 13.00
N ARG A 18 6.75 -0.61 13.18
CA ARG A 18 5.95 -1.23 14.24
C ARG A 18 6.84 -1.99 15.22
N SER A 19 6.27 -2.39 16.35
CA SER A 19 6.93 -3.22 17.37
C SER A 19 7.47 -4.54 16.80
N GLN A 20 6.80 -5.10 15.79
CA GLN A 20 7.15 -6.38 15.16
C GLN A 20 7.98 -6.26 13.87
N GLY A 21 8.27 -5.05 13.38
CA GLY A 21 9.03 -4.86 12.13
C GLY A 21 8.59 -3.64 11.33
N MET A 22 8.95 -3.60 10.04
CA MET A 22 8.56 -2.54 9.12
C MET A 22 7.39 -2.98 8.23
N VAL A 23 6.42 -2.09 8.05
CA VAL A 23 5.26 -2.29 7.17
C VAL A 23 5.20 -1.17 6.13
N GLY A 24 4.58 -1.45 4.98
CA GLY A 24 4.38 -0.46 3.92
C GLY A 24 2.91 -0.07 3.79
N ALA A 25 2.62 1.21 3.62
CA ALA A 25 1.33 1.72 3.15
C ALA A 25 1.47 2.12 1.67
N LEU A 26 0.90 1.32 0.78
CA LEU A 26 0.86 1.56 -0.65
C LEU A 26 -0.43 2.30 -1.00
N VAL A 27 -0.32 3.55 -1.42
CA VAL A 27 -1.44 4.31 -1.96
C VAL A 27 -1.42 4.16 -3.47
N ILE A 28 -2.51 3.66 -4.06
CA ILE A 28 -2.67 3.57 -5.50
C ILE A 28 -3.28 4.88 -6.01
N GLY A 29 -2.57 5.58 -6.89
CA GLY A 29 -3.06 6.80 -7.52
C GLY A 29 -4.06 6.52 -8.65
N HIS A 30 -4.79 7.55 -9.07
CA HIS A 30 -5.78 7.47 -10.15
C HIS A 30 -5.23 6.92 -11.48
N ASP A 31 -3.95 7.17 -11.76
CA ASP A 31 -3.29 6.74 -13.00
C ASP A 31 -2.99 5.22 -13.00
N LYS A 32 -3.19 4.54 -11.86
CA LYS A 32 -3.21 3.07 -11.72
C LYS A 32 -2.04 2.35 -12.40
N THR A 33 -0.86 2.96 -12.44
CA THR A 33 0.27 2.39 -13.13
C THR A 33 0.82 1.18 -12.36
N LEU A 34 0.65 0.00 -12.96
CA LEU A 34 1.18 -1.27 -12.43
C LEU A 34 2.72 -1.23 -12.32
N GLU A 35 3.38 -0.57 -13.27
CA GLU A 35 4.84 -0.38 -13.27
C GLU A 35 5.31 0.31 -11.99
N LYS A 36 4.66 1.43 -11.62
CA LYS A 36 5.04 2.15 -10.40
C LYS A 36 4.78 1.35 -9.14
N THR A 37 3.68 0.60 -9.14
CA THR A 37 3.36 -0.32 -8.05
C THR A 37 4.45 -1.39 -7.90
N ALA A 38 4.89 -2.00 -8.99
CA ALA A 38 5.95 -3.01 -8.99
C ALA A 38 7.30 -2.44 -8.50
N GLU A 39 7.69 -1.24 -8.95
CA GLU A 39 8.89 -0.55 -8.47
C GLU A 39 8.87 -0.33 -6.95
N LEU A 40 7.74 0.18 -6.43
CA LEU A 40 7.59 0.46 -5.00
C LEU A 40 7.60 -0.81 -4.16
N LEU A 41 7.03 -1.90 -4.69
CA LEU A 41 7.10 -3.21 -4.05
C LEU A 41 8.52 -3.77 -4.07
N ALA A 42 9.26 -3.61 -5.16
CA ALA A 42 10.68 -4.01 -5.21
C ALA A 42 11.51 -3.24 -4.15
N LEU A 43 11.26 -1.94 -3.98
CA LEU A 43 11.88 -1.15 -2.93
C LEU A 43 11.48 -1.66 -1.53
N ALA A 44 10.19 -1.92 -1.29
CA ALA A 44 9.72 -2.47 -0.01
C ALA A 44 10.38 -3.82 0.32
N ALA A 45 10.63 -4.68 -0.68
CA ALA A 45 11.36 -5.93 -0.49
C ALA A 45 12.81 -5.71 -0.02
N GLN A 46 13.50 -4.67 -0.53
CA GLN A 46 14.85 -4.31 -0.10
C GLN A 46 14.88 -3.84 1.35
N HIS A 47 13.80 -3.18 1.81
CA HIS A 47 13.62 -2.75 3.20
C HIS A 47 13.07 -3.85 4.13
N GLN A 48 13.05 -5.11 3.69
CA GLN A 48 12.58 -6.26 4.47
C GLN A 48 11.13 -6.11 4.96
N VAL A 49 10.31 -5.36 4.22
CA VAL A 49 8.89 -5.24 4.50
C VAL A 49 8.21 -6.55 4.14
N ALA A 50 7.47 -7.13 5.08
CA ALA A 50 6.70 -8.35 4.86
C ALA A 50 5.20 -8.09 4.63
N THR A 51 4.69 -6.95 5.13
CA THR A 51 3.26 -6.61 5.08
C THR A 51 3.04 -5.27 4.40
N ILE A 52 2.12 -5.24 3.44
CA ILE A 52 1.75 -4.06 2.66
C ILE A 52 0.24 -3.80 2.82
N TYR A 53 -0.10 -2.61 3.27
CA TYR A 53 -1.47 -2.10 3.36
C TYR A 53 -1.74 -1.24 2.14
N VAL A 54 -2.65 -1.69 1.28
CA VAL A 54 -2.95 -1.07 0.00
C VAL A 54 -4.22 -0.23 0.13
N ALA A 55 -4.10 1.06 -0.15
CA ALA A 55 -5.20 2.03 -0.14
C ALA A 55 -5.66 2.36 -1.56
N GLY A 56 -6.97 2.31 -1.80
CA GLY A 56 -7.58 2.75 -3.06
C GLY A 56 -7.35 1.83 -4.25
N ALA A 57 -7.02 0.55 -4.01
CA ALA A 57 -6.89 -0.43 -5.09
C ALA A 57 -8.25 -0.74 -5.73
N THR A 58 -8.27 -0.89 -7.05
CA THR A 58 -9.40 -1.51 -7.75
C THR A 58 -9.38 -3.02 -7.55
N GLN A 59 -10.51 -3.70 -7.82
CA GLN A 59 -10.58 -5.16 -7.80
C GLN A 59 -9.54 -5.82 -8.72
N GLU A 60 -9.28 -5.22 -9.89
CA GLU A 60 -8.27 -5.72 -10.83
C GLU A 60 -6.85 -5.69 -10.23
N ILE A 61 -6.47 -4.57 -9.61
CA ILE A 61 -5.16 -4.42 -8.96
C ILE A 61 -5.06 -5.36 -7.75
N GLU A 62 -6.12 -5.44 -6.96
CA GLU A 62 -6.18 -6.37 -5.83
C GLU A 62 -5.97 -7.82 -6.27
N GLN A 63 -6.66 -8.26 -7.32
CA GLN A 63 -6.49 -9.60 -7.88
C GLN A 63 -5.08 -9.82 -8.41
N PHE A 64 -4.53 -8.85 -9.16
CA PHE A 64 -3.16 -8.93 -9.66
C PHE A 64 -2.15 -9.10 -8.53
N LEU A 65 -2.23 -8.25 -7.49
CA LEU A 65 -1.33 -8.29 -6.34
C LEU A 65 -1.44 -9.63 -5.59
N LYS A 66 -2.66 -10.09 -5.30
CA LYS A 66 -2.90 -11.36 -4.59
C LYS A 66 -2.48 -12.59 -5.39
N ALA A 67 -2.71 -12.60 -6.70
CA ALA A 67 -2.45 -13.78 -7.54
C ALA A 67 -0.98 -13.89 -7.98
N THR A 68 -0.30 -12.75 -8.17
CA THR A 68 1.03 -12.71 -8.80
C THR A 68 2.14 -12.51 -7.77
N ILE A 69 1.89 -11.75 -6.70
CA ILE A 69 2.93 -11.33 -5.77
C ILE A 69 2.74 -12.06 -4.43
N THR A 70 3.55 -13.07 -4.18
CA THR A 70 3.45 -13.92 -2.98
C THR A 70 4.40 -13.53 -1.86
N ARG A 71 5.33 -12.60 -2.11
CA ARG A 71 6.36 -12.17 -1.15
C ARG A 71 5.79 -11.34 0.01
N PHE A 72 4.67 -10.66 -0.21
CA PHE A 72 4.08 -9.76 0.77
C PHE A 72 2.71 -10.26 1.23
N ASN A 73 2.40 -10.01 2.49
CA ASN A 73 1.03 -10.09 2.98
C ASN A 73 0.31 -8.78 2.66
N PHE A 74 -0.72 -8.84 1.83
CA PHE A 74 -1.49 -7.66 1.43
C PHE A 74 -2.76 -7.51 2.24
N HIS A 75 -2.99 -6.31 2.78
CA HIS A 75 -4.26 -5.89 3.38
C HIS A 75 -4.82 -4.74 2.55
N PHE A 76 -6.11 -4.76 2.24
CA PHE A 76 -6.72 -3.78 1.34
C PHE A 76 -7.69 -2.89 2.11
N ALA A 77 -7.60 -1.59 1.88
CA ALA A 77 -8.47 -0.57 2.44
C ALA A 77 -9.04 0.31 1.32
N VAL A 78 -10.22 0.87 1.57
CA VAL A 78 -10.93 1.75 0.63
C VAL A 78 -10.11 3.01 0.34
N ASP A 79 -9.48 3.58 1.35
CA ASP A 79 -8.69 4.80 1.26
C ASP A 79 -7.47 4.76 2.18
N TYR A 80 -6.75 5.88 2.21
CA TYR A 80 -5.51 5.99 2.99
C TYR A 80 -5.74 5.99 4.49
N GLU A 81 -6.81 6.64 4.97
CA GLU A 81 -7.13 6.67 6.40
C GLU A 81 -7.45 5.26 6.89
N GLY A 82 -8.24 4.49 6.15
CA GLY A 82 -8.51 3.09 6.47
C GLY A 82 -7.25 2.21 6.46
N ALA A 83 -6.27 2.48 5.59
CA ALA A 83 -4.99 1.76 5.61
C ALA A 83 -4.17 2.10 6.86
N LEU A 84 -4.17 3.36 7.30
CA LEU A 84 -3.50 3.77 8.54
C LEU A 84 -4.18 3.16 9.76
N ASP A 85 -5.51 3.15 9.79
CA ASP A 85 -6.27 2.48 10.85
C ASP A 85 -5.86 1.00 10.93
N LEU A 86 -5.75 0.28 9.81
CA LEU A 86 -5.28 -1.10 9.84
C LEU A 86 -3.83 -1.25 10.34
N ILE A 87 -2.94 -0.31 9.98
CA ILE A 87 -1.54 -0.32 10.43
C ILE A 87 -1.44 -0.11 11.94
N PHE A 88 -2.25 0.79 12.49
CA PHE A 88 -2.14 1.25 13.88
C PHE A 88 -3.23 0.71 14.81
N ALA A 89 -4.27 0.02 14.32
CA ALA A 89 -5.31 -0.60 15.15
C ALA A 89 -4.77 -1.75 16.02
N GLU A 90 -3.65 -2.34 15.62
CA GLU A 90 -2.96 -3.39 16.38
C GLU A 90 -1.80 -2.84 17.24
N ALA A 91 -1.67 -1.51 17.41
CA ALA A 91 -0.57 -0.89 18.17
C ALA A 91 -0.75 -0.99 19.69
#